data_AF-A0A7I0EUS8-F1
#
_entry.id   AF-A0A7I0EUS8-F1
#
_cell.length_a   1.000
_cell.length_b   1.000
_cell.length_c   1.000
_cell.angle_alpha   90.00
_cell.angle_beta   90.00
_cell.angle_gamma   90.00
#
_symmetry.space_group_name_H-M   'P 1'
#
loop_
_entity.id
_entity.type
_entity.pdbx_description
1 polymer ?
#
loop_
_entity_poly.entity_id
_entity_poly.type
_entity_poly.pdbx_seq_one_letter_code
_entity_poly.pdbx_strand_id
1 'polypeptide(L)'
;MSSEDLLFGIGALVVAYSGIFIGTVGLPFMASFILDGIVELLRGNGPKLFVLTFAFSAMLAGGGYALWHFGTGNPTVTSGTLASMAVATQYLLTFSIVFALIGFGVRMVKLPSRAR
;
A
#
# COMPACT_ATOMS: atom_id res chain seq x y z
N MET A 1 -29.73 10.52 16.32
CA MET A 1 -28.45 10.69 15.62
C MET A 1 -28.55 11.97 14.82
N SER A 2 -27.66 12.93 15.05
CA SER A 2 -27.66 14.19 14.29
C SER A 2 -27.06 13.97 12.89
N SER A 3 -27.29 14.91 11.96
CA SER A 3 -26.64 14.90 10.65
C SER A 3 -25.12 15.02 10.74
N GLU A 4 -24.61 15.68 11.78
CA GLU A 4 -23.18 15.82 12.05
C GLU A 4 -22.56 14.49 12.46
N ASP A 5 -23.22 13.73 13.34
CA ASP A 5 -22.78 12.39 13.75
C ASP A 5 -22.70 11.42 12.56
N LEU A 6 -23.67 11.50 11.64
CA LEU A 6 -23.69 10.70 10.42
C LEU A 6 -22.49 11.05 9.51
N LEU A 7 -22.24 12.35 9.29
CA LEU A 7 -21.12 12.82 8.46
C LEU A 7 -19.77 12.40 9.04
N PHE A 8 -19.59 12.51 10.36
CA PHE A 8 -18.38 12.04 11.03
C PHE A 8 -18.19 10.53 10.89
N GLY A 9 -19.25 9.74 11.03
CA GLY A 9 -19.21 8.29 10.84
C GLY A 9 -18.82 7.87 9.42
N ILE A 10 -19.40 8.53 8.40
CA ILE A 10 -19.05 8.30 6.99
C ILE A 10 -17.59 8.72 6.73
N GLY A 11 -17.18 9.88 7.26
CA GLY A 11 -15.80 10.36 7.15
C GLY A 11 -14.79 9.37 7.73
N ALA A 12 -15.07 8.81 8.91
CA ALA A 12 -14.22 7.80 9.54
C ALA A 12 -14.08 6.53 8.68
N LEU A 13 -15.18 6.07 8.06
CA LEU A 13 -15.15 4.93 7.14
C LEU A 13 -14.29 5.24 5.90
N VAL A 14 -14.47 6.40 5.27
CA VAL A 14 -13.67 6.81 4.11
C VAL A 14 -12.19 6.85 4.48
N VAL A 15 -11.84 7.39 5.65
CA VAL A 15 -10.46 7.45 6.14
C VAL A 15 -9.90 6.03 6.38
N ALA A 16 -10.68 5.14 7.01
CA ALA A 16 -10.26 3.76 7.24
C ALA A 16 -10.01 2.99 5.93
N TYR A 17 -10.94 3.08 4.97
CA TYR A 17 -10.79 2.45 3.65
C TYR A 17 -9.65 3.07 2.83
N SER A 18 -9.38 4.36 2.98
CA SER A 18 -8.23 5.01 2.34
C SER A 18 -6.92 4.42 2.89
N GLY A 19 -6.84 4.22 4.21
CA GLY A 19 -5.71 3.54 4.84
C GLY A 19 -5.51 2.12 4.32
N ILE A 20 -6.61 1.34 4.22
CA ILE A 20 -6.59 0.00 3.63
C ILE A 20 -6.11 0.05 2.17
N PHE A 21 -6.60 0.98 1.36
CA PHE A 21 -6.20 1.09 -0.05
C PHE A 21 -4.71 1.40 -0.19
N ILE A 22 -4.18 2.35 0.60
CA ILE A 22 -2.75 2.67 0.62
C ILE A 22 -1.94 1.43 1.03
N GLY A 23 -2.34 0.76 2.11
CA GLY A 23 -1.62 -0.39 2.65
C GLY A 23 -1.72 -1.66 1.80
N THR A 24 -2.82 -1.87 1.08
CA THR A 24 -3.07 -3.10 0.32
C THR A 24 -2.83 -2.95 -1.17
N VAL A 25 -2.87 -1.74 -1.73
CA VAL A 25 -2.58 -1.48 -3.14
C VAL A 25 -1.27 -0.71 -3.27
N GLY A 26 -1.15 0.46 -2.66
CA GLY A 26 0.06 1.29 -2.77
C GLY A 26 1.34 0.56 -2.35
N LEU A 27 1.32 -0.13 -1.21
CA LEU A 27 2.48 -0.84 -0.68
C LEU A 27 2.97 -1.99 -1.55
N PRO A 28 2.14 -2.96 -2.01
CA PRO A 28 2.62 -4.03 -2.89
C PRO A 28 3.26 -3.50 -4.18
N PHE A 29 2.68 -2.44 -4.77
CA PHE A 29 3.29 -1.79 -5.93
C PHE A 29 4.64 -1.16 -5.57
N MET A 30 4.78 -0.46 -4.44
CA MET A 30 6.09 0.09 -4.02
C MET A 30 7.10 -1.00 -3.65
N ALA A 31 6.67 -2.09 -3.03
CA ALA A 31 7.50 -3.24 -2.76
C ALA A 31 8.07 -3.85 -4.06
N SER A 32 7.30 -3.82 -5.16
CA SER A 32 7.82 -4.26 -6.46
C SER A 32 8.98 -3.39 -6.97
N PHE A 33 9.03 -2.10 -6.61
CA PHE A 33 10.16 -1.23 -6.94
C PHE A 33 11.34 -1.38 -5.98
N ILE A 34 11.10 -1.81 -4.73
CA ILE A 34 12.18 -2.25 -3.84
C ILE A 34 12.91 -3.44 -4.49
N LEU A 35 12.18 -4.40 -5.06
CA LEU A 35 12.77 -5.52 -5.79
C LEU A 35 13.61 -5.03 -6.97
N ASP A 36 13.15 -4.03 -7.73
CA ASP A 36 13.95 -3.40 -8.78
C ASP A 36 15.24 -2.78 -8.23
N GLY A 37 15.15 -2.06 -7.11
CA GLY A 37 16.31 -1.50 -6.42
C GLY A 37 17.32 -2.55 -5.95
N ILE A 38 16.83 -3.71 -5.47
CA ILE A 38 17.68 -4.86 -5.13
C ILE A 38 18.40 -5.39 -6.39
N VAL A 39 17.68 -5.53 -7.51
CA VAL A 39 18.27 -5.97 -8.78
C VAL A 39 19.34 -4.98 -9.25
N GLU A 40 19.10 -3.67 -9.13
CA GLU A 40 20.10 -2.65 -9.48
C GLU A 40 21.34 -2.69 -8.57
N LEU A 41 21.14 -2.92 -7.27
CA LEU A 41 22.23 -3.12 -6.31
C LEU A 41 23.11 -4.31 -6.67
N LEU A 42 22.49 -5.47 -6.96
CA LEU A 42 23.19 -6.68 -7.38
C LEU A 42 23.94 -6.50 -8.70
N ARG A 43 23.51 -5.57 -9.55
CA ARG A 43 24.16 -5.21 -10.81
C ARG A 43 25.25 -4.13 -10.67
N GLY A 44 25.47 -3.60 -9.47
CA GLY A 44 26.48 -2.56 -9.21
C GLY A 44 26.06 -1.14 -9.56
N ASN A 45 24.78 -0.89 -9.88
CA ASN A 45 24.28 0.44 -10.27
C ASN A 45 24.04 1.39 -9.07
N GLY A 46 24.31 0.92 -7.85
CA GLY A 46 24.22 1.68 -6.61
C GLY A 46 22.83 1.64 -5.93
N PRO A 47 22.74 2.12 -4.67
CA PRO A 47 21.55 1.95 -3.82
C PRO A 47 20.42 2.95 -4.08
N LYS A 48 20.54 3.87 -5.05
CA LYS A 48 19.66 5.04 -5.16
C LYS A 48 18.18 4.66 -5.27
N LEU A 49 17.84 3.75 -6.18
CA LEU A 49 16.46 3.30 -6.37
C LEU A 49 15.96 2.55 -5.12
N PHE A 50 16.79 1.69 -4.54
CA PHE A 50 16.45 0.95 -3.33
C PHE A 50 16.12 1.88 -2.16
N VAL A 51 16.99 2.85 -1.85
CA VAL A 51 16.79 3.78 -0.73
C VAL A 51 15.55 4.65 -0.95
N LEU A 52 15.34 5.15 -2.17
CA LEU A 52 14.19 5.98 -2.50
C LEU A 52 12.88 5.20 -2.31
N THR A 53 12.80 4.01 -2.90
CA THR A 53 11.60 3.16 -2.86
C THR A 53 11.32 2.63 -1.46
N PHE A 54 12.37 2.33 -0.69
CA PHE A 54 12.25 1.98 0.73
C PHE A 54 11.68 3.14 1.54
N ALA A 55 12.19 4.37 1.37
CA ALA A 55 11.68 5.55 2.07
C ALA A 55 10.20 5.83 1.74
N PHE A 56 9.83 5.78 0.45
CA PHE A 56 8.43 5.91 0.05
C PHE A 56 7.54 4.79 0.60
N SER A 57 8.03 3.55 0.63
CA SER A 57 7.28 2.44 1.23
C SER A 57 7.05 2.66 2.72
N ALA A 58 8.05 3.14 3.46
CA ALA A 58 7.90 3.48 4.88
C ALA A 58 6.85 4.59 5.09
N MET A 59 6.85 5.63 4.22
CA MET A 59 5.84 6.69 4.26
C MET A 59 4.43 6.16 3.98
N LEU A 60 4.26 5.31 2.96
CA LEU A 60 2.96 4.72 2.65
C LEU A 60 2.49 3.77 3.75
N ALA A 61 3.39 2.96 4.33
CA ALA A 61 3.05 2.08 5.44
C ALA A 61 2.61 2.87 6.67
N GLY A 62 3.40 3.87 7.07
CA GLY A 62 3.08 4.73 8.19
C GLY A 62 1.78 5.51 7.98
N GLY A 63 1.64 6.17 6.82
CA GLY A 63 0.44 6.94 6.48
C GLY A 63 -0.81 6.08 6.35
N GLY A 64 -0.71 4.94 5.66
CA GLY A 64 -1.81 3.98 5.51
C GLY A 64 -2.26 3.40 6.85
N TYR A 65 -1.31 3.01 7.71
CA TYR A 65 -1.61 2.55 9.06
C TYR A 65 -2.25 3.64 9.91
N ALA A 66 -1.73 4.87 9.89
CA ALA A 66 -2.28 5.98 10.66
C ALA A 66 -3.72 6.30 10.25
N LEU A 67 -4.03 6.33 8.95
CA LEU A 67 -5.39 6.54 8.45
C LEU A 67 -6.32 5.38 8.85
N TRP A 68 -5.87 4.15 8.69
CA TRP A 68 -6.66 2.98 9.10
C TRP A 68 -6.95 2.99 10.61
N HIS A 69 -5.92 3.24 11.42
CA HIS A 69 -6.04 3.29 12.87
C HIS A 69 -6.96 4.42 13.33
N PHE A 70 -6.83 5.62 12.75
CA PHE A 70 -7.69 6.75 13.05
C PHE A 70 -9.15 6.47 12.67
N GLY A 71 -9.40 5.94 11.47
CA GLY A 71 -10.75 5.66 10.99
C GLY A 71 -11.44 4.53 11.76
N THR A 72 -10.71 3.47 12.12
CA THR A 72 -11.25 2.33 12.89
C THR A 72 -11.40 2.61 14.39
N GLY A 73 -10.74 3.65 14.91
CA GLY A 73 -10.95 4.11 16.29
C GLY A 73 -12.30 4.79 16.53
N ASN A 74 -13.10 5.04 15.48
CA ASN A 74 -14.40 5.68 15.62
C ASN A 74 -15.47 4.69 16.13
N PRO A 75 -16.29 5.05 17.14
CA PRO A 75 -17.34 4.18 17.69
C PRO A 75 -18.39 3.69 16.68
N THR A 76 -18.56 4.38 15.53
CA THR A 76 -19.49 3.95 14.47
C THR A 76 -18.97 2.76 13.66
N VAL A 77 -17.68 2.44 13.77
CA VAL A 77 -17.08 1.27 13.13
C VAL A 77 -17.35 0.05 13.99
N THR A 78 -18.35 -0.73 13.59
CA THR A 78 -18.76 -1.93 14.30
C THR A 78 -17.84 -3.12 13.99
N SER A 79 -17.95 -4.19 14.78
CA SER A 79 -17.28 -5.47 14.49
C SER A 79 -17.65 -6.05 13.13
N GLY A 80 -18.91 -5.90 12.69
CA GLY A 80 -19.36 -6.32 11.37
C GLY A 80 -18.67 -5.53 10.24
N THR A 81 -18.46 -4.23 10.45
CA THR A 81 -17.69 -3.38 9.53
C THR A 81 -16.22 -3.78 9.48
N LEU A 82 -15.62 -4.09 10.63
CA LEU A 82 -14.22 -4.54 10.69
C LEU A 82 -14.03 -5.86 9.93
N ALA A 83 -14.99 -6.78 10.03
CA ALA A 83 -14.98 -8.03 9.28
C ALA A 83 -15.04 -7.79 7.76
N SER A 84 -15.92 -6.89 7.29
CA SER A 84 -15.98 -6.56 5.86
C SER A 84 -14.72 -5.85 5.36
N MET A 85 -14.11 -4.99 6.18
CA MET A 85 -12.81 -4.38 5.92
C MET A 85 -11.71 -5.44 5.79
N ALA A 86 -11.69 -6.47 6.63
CA ALA A 86 -10.72 -7.55 6.55
C ALA A 86 -10.85 -8.34 5.23
N VAL A 87 -12.09 -8.64 4.82
CA VAL A 87 -12.36 -9.30 3.53
C VAL A 87 -11.89 -8.41 2.36
N ALA A 88 -12.23 -7.13 2.37
CA ALA A 88 -11.78 -6.19 1.33
C ALA A 88 -10.24 -6.10 1.28
N THR A 89 -9.59 -6.03 2.44
CA THR A 89 -8.13 -6.02 2.59
C THR A 89 -7.51 -7.25 1.94
N GLN A 90 -8.07 -8.44 2.21
CA GLN A 90 -7.57 -9.69 1.65
C GLN A 90 -7.67 -9.73 0.12
N TYR A 91 -8.81 -9.35 -0.45
CA TYR A 91 -8.98 -9.29 -1.91
C TYR A 91 -8.03 -8.29 -2.56
N LEU A 92 -7.98 -7.06 -2.05
CA LEU A 92 -7.12 -6.01 -2.58
C LEU A 92 -5.65 -6.43 -2.54
N LEU A 93 -5.20 -6.99 -1.42
CA LEU A 93 -3.83 -7.46 -1.25
C LEU A 93 -3.49 -8.61 -2.21
N THR A 94 -4.41 -9.57 -2.37
CA THR A 94 -4.20 -10.71 -3.27
C THR A 94 -4.00 -10.25 -4.71
N PHE A 95 -4.90 -9.40 -5.22
CA PHE A 95 -4.80 -8.90 -6.58
C PHE A 95 -3.62 -7.95 -6.77
N SER A 96 -3.38 -7.04 -5.83
CA SER A 96 -2.29 -6.07 -5.94
C SER A 96 -0.92 -6.75 -5.93
N ILE A 97 -0.71 -7.80 -5.13
CA ILE A 97 0.53 -8.58 -5.14
C ILE A 97 0.73 -9.21 -6.51
N VAL A 98 -0.30 -9.85 -7.08
CA VAL A 98 -0.21 -10.46 -8.41
C VAL A 98 0.17 -9.41 -9.46
N PHE A 99 -0.52 -8.27 -9.49
CA PHE A 99 -0.21 -7.20 -10.44
C PHE A 99 1.17 -6.57 -10.21
N ALA A 100 1.58 -6.40 -8.95
CA ALA A 100 2.89 -5.89 -8.58
C ALA A 100 4.01 -6.82 -9.05
N LEU A 101 3.85 -8.13 -8.90
CA LEU A 101 4.79 -9.14 -9.37
C LEU A 101 4.86 -9.18 -10.90
N ILE A 102 3.72 -9.08 -11.59
CA ILE A 102 3.69 -8.97 -13.06
C ILE A 102 4.44 -7.70 -13.49
N GLY A 103 4.17 -6.56 -12.85
CA GLY A 103 4.83 -5.29 -13.12
C GLY A 103 6.34 -5.36 -12.91
N PHE A 104 6.78 -5.99 -11.81
CA PHE A 104 8.19 -6.28 -11.56
C PHE A 104 8.79 -7.15 -12.67
N GLY A 105 8.14 -8.26 -13.05
CA GLY A 105 8.63 -9.13 -14.12
C GLY A 105 8.79 -8.38 -15.45
N VAL A 106 7.84 -7.53 -15.82
CA VAL A 106 7.92 -6.69 -17.02
C VAL A 106 9.11 -5.71 -16.94
N ARG A 107 9.33 -5.07 -15.79
CA ARG A 107 10.46 -4.15 -15.61
C ARG A 107 11.80 -4.87 -15.58
N MET A 108 11.86 -6.07 -14.99
CA MET A 108 13.05 -6.91 -14.94
C MET A 108 13.53 -7.31 -16.35
N VAL A 109 12.61 -7.67 -17.25
CA VAL A 109 12.92 -7.95 -18.67
C VAL A 109 13.36 -6.69 -19.41
N LYS A 110 12.77 -5.54 -19.07
CA LYS A 110 13.10 -4.21 -19.62
C LYS A 110 14.25 -3.49 -18.91
N LEU A 111 15.00 -4.16 -18.05
CA LEU A 111 16.26 -3.66 -17.50
C LEU A 111 17.41 -4.23 -18.36
N PRO A 112 17.64 -3.76 -19.61
CA PRO A 112 18.78 -4.18 -20.39
C PRO A 112 20.06 -3.60 -19.78
N SER A 113 21.12 -4.39 -19.88
CA SER A 113 22.54 -4.04 -19.79
C SER A 113 22.88 -2.57 -20.08
N ARG A 114 22.72 -1.68 -19.09
CA ARG A 114 23.54 -0.46 -18.97
C ARG A 114 24.89 -0.77 -18.32
N ALA A 115 25.41 -1.97 -18.57
CA ALA A 115 26.81 -2.28 -18.44
C ALA A 115 27.46 -1.89 -19.78
N ARG A 116 27.77 -0.61 -19.93
CA ARG A 116 28.87 -0.12 -20.76
C ARG A 116 29.75 0.72 -19.87
#